data_AF-A0A1M4TMS0-F1
#
_entry.id   AF-A0A1M4TMS0-F1
#
_cell.length_a   1.000
_cell.length_b   1.000
_cell.length_c   1.000
_cell.angle_alpha   90.00
_cell.angle_beta   90.00
_cell.angle_gamma   90.00
#
_symmetry.space_group_name_H-M   'P 1'
#
loop_
_entity.id
_entity.type
_entity.pdbx_description
1 polymer ?
#
loop_
_entity_poly.entity_id
_entity_poly.type
_entity_poly.pdbx_seq_one_letter_code
_entity_poly.pdbx_strand_id
1 'polypeptide(L)'
;MKKILRFFMSLVIVFFIGFFLAGGRDAMNPSAFSRVIESAVPTRESVPEKTNTQPNNFAARLKRFVFLPDAVNEKVPAKNFIPVSDMPPRLTEAVIAVEDTRFYSHPGFDINGIFRAALVNLQYGEVTEGASTITQQLVKNLFLSQEQTMGRKIEEVLLALDFEFRYSKNEILALYLNSIYFGSGYYGIYNASKGYFGKAPSELTLPEAAMLAGLPNAPSLYSPYEDFILAKKRQFIVLDAMVRAGYIDERTANSAKIEPLYLAH
;
A
#
# COMPACT_ATOMS: atom_id res chain seq x y z
N MET A 1 -0.29 -23.41 -2.58
CA MET A 1 -0.80 -22.76 -1.36
C MET A 1 -0.77 -23.64 -0.10
N LYS A 2 -1.44 -24.81 -0.05
CA LYS A 2 -1.53 -25.64 1.18
C LYS A 2 -0.17 -26.06 1.79
N LYS A 3 0.86 -26.32 0.98
CA LYS A 3 2.20 -26.71 1.46
C LYS A 3 2.98 -25.56 2.10
N ILE A 4 2.88 -24.35 1.53
CA ILE A 4 3.52 -23.13 2.05
C ILE A 4 2.79 -22.65 3.32
N LEU A 5 1.46 -22.71 3.34
CA LEU A 5 0.67 -22.43 4.54
C LEU A 5 1.02 -23.38 5.69
N ARG A 6 1.23 -24.68 5.40
CA ARG A 6 1.68 -25.68 6.39
C ARG A 6 3.08 -25.38 6.92
N PHE A 7 4.00 -24.90 6.07
CA PHE A 7 5.34 -24.49 6.49
C PHE A 7 5.30 -23.28 7.43
N PHE A 8 4.52 -22.24 7.11
CA PHE A 8 4.35 -21.10 8.02
C PHE A 8 3.64 -21.47 9.32
N MET A 9 2.60 -22.32 9.26
CA MET A 9 1.98 -22.86 10.47
C MET A 9 2.99 -23.61 11.34
N SER A 10 3.89 -24.39 10.74
CA SER A 10 4.93 -25.10 11.49
C SER A 10 5.93 -24.13 12.15
N LEU A 11 6.26 -23.01 11.50
CA LEU A 11 7.14 -21.98 12.06
C LEU A 11 6.49 -21.25 13.24
N VAL A 12 5.19 -20.95 13.13
CA VAL A 12 4.37 -20.37 14.21
C VAL A 12 4.27 -21.34 15.39
N ILE A 13 4.04 -22.63 15.12
CA ILE A 13 4.02 -23.67 16.17
C ILE A 13 5.36 -23.76 16.89
N VAL A 14 6.49 -23.78 16.15
CA VAL A 14 7.83 -23.81 16.73
C VAL A 14 8.11 -22.56 17.58
N PHE A 15 7.68 -21.38 17.11
CA PHE A 15 7.77 -20.14 17.88
C PHE A 15 6.99 -20.24 19.20
N PHE A 16 5.73 -20.69 19.18
CA PHE A 16 4.93 -20.83 20.40
C PHE A 16 5.50 -21.89 21.34
N ILE A 17 6.00 -23.02 20.83
CA ILE A 17 6.69 -24.03 21.65
C ILE A 17 7.91 -23.42 22.33
N GLY A 18 8.77 -22.71 21.58
CA GLY A 18 9.94 -22.01 22.13
C GLY A 18 9.55 -20.96 23.17
N PHE A 19 8.50 -20.17 22.89
CA PHE A 19 7.96 -19.16 23.79
C PHE A 19 7.49 -19.76 25.11
N PHE A 20 6.75 -20.86 25.08
CA PHE A 20 6.26 -21.54 26.29
C PHE A 20 7.39 -22.23 27.06
N LEU A 21 8.38 -22.80 26.39
CA LEU A 21 9.56 -23.41 27.02
C LEU A 21 10.47 -22.36 27.68
N ALA A 22 10.55 -21.15 27.11
CA ALA A 22 11.30 -20.02 27.64
C ALA A 22 10.58 -19.23 28.74
N GLY A 23 9.47 -19.76 29.30
CA GLY A 23 8.75 -19.11 30.41
C GLY A 23 7.59 -18.20 30.01
N GLY A 24 7.18 -18.18 28.74
CA GLY A 24 6.04 -17.39 28.24
C GLY A 24 4.68 -17.74 28.86
N ARG A 25 4.59 -18.77 29.70
CA ARG A 25 3.38 -19.12 30.47
C ARG A 25 2.95 -17.99 31.42
N ASP A 26 3.91 -17.24 31.97
CA ASP A 26 3.62 -16.14 32.89
C ASP A 26 3.03 -14.91 32.16
N ALA A 27 3.38 -14.74 30.88
CA ALA A 27 2.85 -13.69 30.01
C ALA A 27 1.39 -13.95 29.55
N MET A 28 0.88 -15.18 29.73
CA MET A 28 -0.50 -15.57 29.39
C MET A 28 -1.41 -15.69 30.62
N ASN A 29 -0.96 -15.23 31.79
CA ASN A 29 -1.82 -15.13 32.97
C ASN A 29 -2.97 -14.14 32.68
N PRO A 30 -4.26 -14.56 32.81
CA PRO A 30 -5.41 -13.71 32.52
C PRO A 30 -5.38 -12.38 33.29
N SER A 31 -4.82 -12.39 34.51
CA SER A 31 -4.68 -11.21 35.35
C SER A 31 -3.55 -10.26 34.93
N ALA A 32 -2.54 -10.75 34.20
CA ALA A 32 -1.49 -9.90 33.63
C ALA A 32 -2.01 -9.23 32.35
N PHE A 33 -2.74 -9.98 31.53
CA PHE A 33 -3.36 -9.46 30.30
C PHE A 33 -4.48 -8.46 30.61
N SER A 34 -5.34 -8.72 31.61
CA SER A 34 -6.41 -7.80 32.00
C SER A 34 -5.85 -6.48 32.54
N ARG A 35 -4.80 -6.52 33.37
CA ARG A 35 -4.13 -5.30 33.88
C ARG A 35 -3.47 -4.48 32.78
N VAL A 36 -2.92 -5.14 31.76
CA VAL A 36 -2.35 -4.46 30.58
C VAL A 36 -3.44 -3.82 29.72
N ILE A 37 -4.59 -4.48 29.55
CA ILE A 37 -5.73 -3.91 28.80
C ILE A 37 -6.38 -2.77 29.58
N GLU A 38 -6.64 -2.94 30.87
CA GLU A 38 -7.24 -1.91 31.74
C GLU A 38 -6.34 -0.68 31.87
N SER A 39 -5.02 -0.83 31.85
CA SER A 39 -4.09 0.31 31.83
C SER A 39 -3.90 0.95 30.46
N ALA A 40 -4.25 0.26 29.36
CA ALA A 40 -4.04 0.71 27.98
C ALA A 40 -5.30 1.33 27.33
N VAL A 41 -6.49 1.13 27.91
CA VAL A 41 -7.77 1.62 27.39
C VAL A 41 -8.37 2.63 28.37
N PRO A 42 -8.36 3.95 28.06
CA PRO A 42 -9.00 4.93 28.94
C PRO A 42 -10.53 4.80 28.88
N THR A 43 -11.18 4.86 30.04
CA THR A 43 -12.64 4.93 30.20
C THR A 43 -13.20 6.20 29.55
N ARG A 44 -14.42 6.11 29.02
CA ARG A 44 -15.05 7.03 28.06
C ARG A 44 -15.31 8.47 28.54
N GLU A 45 -14.85 8.87 29.73
CA GLU A 45 -15.23 10.14 30.38
C GLU A 45 -14.09 11.12 30.67
N SER A 46 -12.86 10.91 30.20
CA SER A 46 -11.79 11.92 30.37
C SER A 46 -11.00 12.15 29.08
N VAL A 47 -11.51 13.03 28.22
CA VAL A 47 -10.69 13.64 27.16
C VAL A 47 -10.41 15.08 27.56
N PRO A 48 -9.25 15.40 28.18
CA PRO A 48 -8.77 16.76 28.19
C PRO A 48 -8.15 17.10 26.83
N GLU A 49 -8.33 18.36 26.49
CA GLU A 49 -7.93 19.04 25.27
C GLU A 49 -6.40 19.04 25.03
N LYS A 50 -6.03 18.89 23.75
CA LYS A 50 -4.71 19.11 23.11
C LYS A 50 -3.47 19.08 24.04
N THR A 51 -2.73 17.97 23.97
CA THR A 51 -1.28 18.00 24.21
C THR A 51 -0.56 17.26 23.09
N ASN A 52 0.38 17.98 22.49
CA ASN A 52 1.19 17.55 21.35
C ASN A 52 2.33 16.67 21.87
N THR A 53 2.04 15.39 22.11
CA THR A 53 3.03 14.35 22.40
C THR A 53 2.58 13.06 21.73
N GLN A 54 3.27 12.68 20.66
CA GLN A 54 3.09 11.39 19.98
C GLN A 54 3.24 10.25 21.02
N PRO A 55 2.17 9.49 21.35
CA PRO A 55 2.32 8.39 22.27
C PRO A 55 2.85 7.20 21.48
N ASN A 56 4.17 6.99 21.52
CA ASN A 56 4.87 5.78 21.05
C ASN A 56 4.54 4.54 21.90
N ASN A 57 3.36 4.50 22.52
CA ASN A 57 2.95 3.48 23.47
C ASN A 57 2.37 2.28 22.73
N PHE A 58 2.71 1.10 23.21
CA PHE A 58 2.15 -0.20 22.79
C PHE A 58 0.62 -0.18 22.64
N ALA A 59 -0.08 0.56 23.51
CA ALA A 59 -1.53 0.79 23.43
C ALA A 59 -1.97 1.45 22.12
N ALA A 60 -1.26 2.46 21.62
CA ALA A 60 -1.57 3.11 20.34
C ALA A 60 -1.36 2.15 19.16
N ARG A 61 -0.35 1.28 19.24
CA ARG A 61 -0.09 0.23 18.23
C ARG A 61 -1.21 -0.80 18.22
N LEU A 62 -1.66 -1.27 19.40
CA LEU A 62 -2.80 -2.19 19.52
C LEU A 62 -4.11 -1.58 19.03
N LYS A 63 -4.37 -0.29 19.32
CA LYS A 63 -5.57 0.41 18.84
C LYS A 63 -5.68 0.36 17.31
N ARG A 64 -4.58 0.41 16.55
CA ARG A 64 -4.59 0.30 15.08
C ARG A 64 -5.12 -1.04 14.60
N PHE A 65 -4.77 -2.15 15.27
CA PHE A 65 -5.26 -3.50 14.93
C PHE A 65 -6.73 -3.70 15.33
N VAL A 66 -7.14 -3.13 16.46
CA VAL A 66 -8.51 -3.30 16.97
C VAL A 66 -9.52 -2.43 16.20
N PHE A 67 -9.17 -1.17 15.94
CA PHE A 67 -10.03 -0.17 15.29
C PHE A 67 -9.67 0.06 13.81
N LEU A 68 -9.12 -0.97 13.17
CA LEU A 68 -8.66 -0.89 11.78
C LEU A 68 -9.76 -0.42 10.81
N PRO A 69 -11.01 -0.92 10.86
CA PRO A 69 -12.07 -0.43 9.97
C PRO A 69 -12.44 1.04 10.21
N ASP A 70 -12.53 1.47 11.46
CA ASP A 70 -12.85 2.87 11.80
C ASP A 70 -11.75 3.82 11.32
N ALA A 71 -10.49 3.42 11.49
CA ALA A 71 -9.35 4.19 11.05
C ALA A 71 -9.25 4.26 9.50
N VAL A 72 -9.68 3.22 8.78
CA VAL A 72 -9.84 3.29 7.32
C VAL A 72 -10.93 4.29 6.94
N ASN A 73 -12.10 4.22 7.57
CA ASN A 73 -13.23 5.11 7.26
C ASN A 73 -12.94 6.58 7.59
N GLU A 74 -12.10 6.86 8.59
CA GLU A 74 -11.66 8.22 8.90
C GLU A 74 -10.68 8.76 7.86
N LYS A 75 -9.78 7.91 7.34
CA LYS A 75 -8.69 8.32 6.44
C LYS A 75 -9.06 8.27 4.96
N VAL A 76 -9.99 7.41 4.56
CA VAL A 76 -10.43 7.28 3.18
C VAL A 76 -11.77 7.97 3.01
N PRO A 77 -11.84 9.09 2.27
CA PRO A 77 -13.08 9.85 2.15
C PRO A 77 -14.13 9.03 1.40
N ALA A 78 -15.34 8.94 1.94
CA ALA A 78 -16.47 8.32 1.26
C ALA A 78 -16.89 9.10 0.00
N LYS A 79 -16.67 10.42 0.01
CA LYS A 79 -16.93 11.29 -1.15
C LYS A 79 -15.89 10.99 -2.23
N ASN A 80 -16.37 10.77 -3.47
CA ASN A 80 -15.56 10.44 -4.63
C ASN A 80 -14.83 9.09 -4.53
N PHE A 81 -15.22 8.22 -3.59
CA PHE A 81 -14.71 6.86 -3.53
C PHE A 81 -15.20 6.07 -4.74
N ILE A 82 -14.30 5.35 -5.41
CA ILE A 82 -14.61 4.50 -6.56
C ILE A 82 -14.22 3.06 -6.23
N PRO A 83 -15.14 2.08 -6.28
CA PRO A 83 -14.77 0.68 -6.16
C PRO A 83 -13.98 0.22 -7.39
N VAL A 84 -13.14 -0.81 -7.26
CA VAL A 84 -12.33 -1.33 -8.38
C VAL A 84 -13.18 -1.74 -9.59
N SER A 85 -14.42 -2.21 -9.38
CA SER A 85 -15.35 -2.55 -10.47
C SER A 85 -15.68 -1.40 -11.40
N ASP A 86 -15.59 -0.17 -10.89
CA ASP A 86 -15.99 1.05 -11.59
C ASP A 86 -14.76 1.81 -12.11
N MET A 87 -13.55 1.29 -11.84
CA MET A 87 -12.30 1.79 -12.41
C MET A 87 -12.04 1.14 -13.77
N PRO A 88 -11.38 1.84 -14.71
CA PRO A 88 -11.01 1.23 -15.98
C PRO A 88 -9.96 0.13 -15.72
N PRO A 89 -10.09 -1.06 -16.31
CA PRO A 89 -9.14 -2.17 -16.10
C PRO A 89 -7.69 -1.75 -16.36
N ARG A 90 -7.45 -0.92 -17.38
CA ARG A 90 -6.12 -0.43 -17.74
C ARG A 90 -5.43 0.33 -16.62
N LEU A 91 -6.17 1.06 -15.79
CA LEU A 91 -5.60 1.75 -14.63
C LEU A 91 -5.16 0.76 -13.56
N THR A 92 -6.04 -0.16 -13.18
CA THR A 92 -5.71 -1.16 -12.15
C THR A 92 -4.57 -2.06 -12.59
N GLU A 93 -4.56 -2.47 -13.86
CA GLU A 93 -3.47 -3.23 -14.48
C GLU A 93 -2.15 -2.45 -14.47
N ALA A 94 -2.17 -1.17 -14.83
CA ALA A 94 -0.98 -0.32 -14.82
C ALA A 94 -0.37 -0.19 -13.42
N VAL A 95 -1.21 0.06 -12.42
CA VAL A 95 -0.80 0.19 -11.01
C VAL A 95 -0.21 -1.12 -10.51
N ILE A 96 -0.91 -2.24 -10.72
CA ILE A 96 -0.42 -3.57 -10.34
C ILE A 96 0.90 -3.87 -11.06
N ALA A 97 1.01 -3.59 -12.35
CA ALA A 97 2.21 -3.89 -13.12
C ALA A 97 3.46 -3.15 -12.60
N VAL A 98 3.32 -1.89 -12.20
CA VAL A 98 4.47 -1.08 -11.77
C VAL A 98 4.75 -1.16 -10.27
N GLU A 99 3.73 -1.28 -9.43
CA GLU A 99 3.88 -1.27 -7.97
C GLU A 99 4.00 -2.68 -7.38
N ASP A 100 3.24 -3.65 -7.90
CA ASP A 100 3.11 -4.97 -7.28
C ASP A 100 2.58 -6.03 -8.25
N THR A 101 3.43 -6.49 -9.17
CA THR A 101 3.05 -7.42 -10.27
C THR A 101 2.35 -8.70 -9.81
N ARG A 102 2.53 -9.08 -8.55
CA ARG A 102 2.00 -10.29 -7.94
C ARG A 102 0.93 -10.04 -6.91
N PHE A 103 0.36 -8.83 -6.89
CA PHE A 103 -0.63 -8.37 -5.92
C PHE A 103 -1.68 -9.42 -5.54
N TYR A 104 -2.31 -10.07 -6.53
CA TYR A 104 -3.37 -11.06 -6.29
C TYR A 104 -2.88 -12.41 -5.76
N SER A 105 -1.58 -12.68 -5.73
CA SER A 105 -1.01 -13.99 -5.42
C SER A 105 -0.35 -14.10 -4.04
N HIS A 106 -0.02 -12.98 -3.40
CA HIS A 106 0.65 -12.96 -2.10
C HIS A 106 -0.25 -12.40 -0.98
N PRO A 107 0.00 -12.72 0.30
CA PRO A 107 -0.81 -12.25 1.43
C PRO A 107 -0.25 -10.94 2.01
N GLY A 108 -0.17 -9.88 1.21
CA GLY A 108 0.32 -8.56 1.66
C GLY A 108 1.82 -8.37 1.75
N PHE A 109 2.65 -9.41 1.59
CA PHE A 109 4.10 -9.28 1.42
C PHE A 109 4.60 -10.24 0.34
N ASP A 110 5.55 -9.80 -0.49
CA ASP A 110 6.03 -10.59 -1.62
C ASP A 110 7.47 -11.08 -1.44
N ILE A 111 7.63 -12.32 -0.97
CA ILE A 111 8.93 -12.94 -0.72
C ILE A 111 9.78 -12.98 -2.00
N ASN A 112 9.23 -13.49 -3.11
CA ASN A 112 10.05 -13.54 -4.33
C ASN A 112 10.25 -12.14 -4.95
N GLY A 113 9.43 -11.16 -4.56
CA GLY A 113 9.55 -9.77 -5.00
C GLY A 113 10.74 -9.14 -4.31
N ILE A 114 10.87 -9.39 -3.01
CA ILE A 114 12.04 -9.05 -2.20
C ILE A 114 13.31 -9.71 -2.76
N PHE A 115 13.30 -11.01 -3.04
CA PHE A 115 14.48 -11.69 -3.60
C PHE A 115 14.86 -11.16 -5.00
N ARG A 116 13.88 -10.94 -5.87
CA ARG A 116 14.10 -10.36 -7.20
C ARG A 116 14.68 -8.96 -7.10
N ALA A 117 14.09 -8.09 -6.29
CA ALA A 117 14.57 -6.73 -6.08
C ALA A 117 15.99 -6.72 -5.50
N ALA A 118 16.29 -7.62 -4.55
CA ALA A 118 17.63 -7.77 -4.00
C ALA A 118 18.66 -8.17 -5.07
N LEU A 119 18.32 -9.12 -5.95
CA LEU A 119 19.20 -9.56 -7.04
C LEU A 119 19.45 -8.43 -8.06
N VAL A 120 18.39 -7.73 -8.46
CA VAL A 120 18.48 -6.58 -9.38
C VAL A 120 19.33 -5.47 -8.77
N ASN A 121 19.04 -5.06 -7.53
CA ASN A 121 19.79 -4.01 -6.86
C ASN A 121 21.28 -4.37 -6.65
N LEU A 122 21.60 -5.66 -6.42
CA LEU A 122 22.98 -6.13 -6.36
C LEU A 122 23.68 -6.06 -7.73
N GLN A 123 22.98 -6.40 -8.81
CA GLN A 123 23.52 -6.35 -10.17
C GLN A 123 23.83 -4.92 -10.62
N TYR A 124 22.97 -3.95 -10.29
CA TYR A 124 23.14 -2.54 -10.67
C TYR A 124 23.94 -1.72 -9.66
N GLY A 125 24.17 -2.24 -8.45
CA GLY A 125 24.92 -1.55 -7.39
C GLY A 125 24.15 -0.40 -6.74
N GLU A 126 22.87 -0.22 -7.07
CA GLU A 126 21.98 0.81 -6.55
C GLU A 126 20.55 0.28 -6.36
N VAL A 127 19.77 0.93 -5.48
CA VAL A 127 18.37 0.59 -5.22
C VAL A 127 17.51 1.09 -6.39
N THR A 128 17.27 0.21 -7.36
CA THR A 128 16.50 0.50 -8.59
C THR A 128 15.10 -0.10 -8.53
N GLU A 129 14.92 -1.21 -7.81
CA GLU A 129 13.63 -1.86 -7.63
C GLU A 129 13.19 -1.88 -6.16
N GLY A 130 11.95 -1.46 -5.94
CA GLY A 130 11.29 -1.51 -4.63
C GLY A 130 10.73 -2.90 -4.35
N ALA A 131 10.76 -3.30 -3.07
CA ALA A 131 10.23 -4.60 -2.62
C ALA A 131 8.91 -4.49 -1.83
N SER A 132 8.32 -3.28 -1.75
CA SER A 132 7.10 -3.07 -0.94
C SER A 132 5.84 -3.30 -1.77
N THR A 133 4.89 -4.04 -1.22
CA THR A 133 3.61 -4.38 -1.87
C THR A 133 2.61 -3.23 -1.78
N ILE A 134 1.55 -3.28 -2.59
CA ILE A 134 0.45 -2.30 -2.51
C ILE A 134 -0.16 -2.26 -1.10
N THR A 135 -0.38 -3.41 -0.47
CA THR A 135 -0.93 -3.50 0.88
C THR A 135 0.00 -2.87 1.91
N GLN A 136 1.30 -3.09 1.81
CA GLN A 136 2.31 -2.47 2.67
C GLN A 136 2.32 -0.95 2.52
N GLN A 137 2.27 -0.47 1.27
CA GLN A 137 2.19 0.96 0.99
C GLN A 137 0.91 1.57 1.54
N LEU A 138 -0.24 0.90 1.40
CA LEU A 138 -1.52 1.33 1.96
C LEU A 138 -1.45 1.51 3.48
N VAL A 139 -1.05 0.47 4.22
CA VAL A 139 -1.02 0.54 5.70
C VAL A 139 0.01 1.55 6.19
N LYS A 140 1.14 1.70 5.48
CA LYS A 140 2.14 2.73 5.77
C LYS A 140 1.52 4.11 5.66
N ASN A 141 0.82 4.39 4.56
CA ASN A 141 0.25 5.72 4.29
C ASN A 141 -0.92 6.05 5.23
N LEU A 142 -1.74 5.06 5.61
CA LEU A 142 -2.90 5.30 6.47
C LEU A 142 -2.54 5.41 7.96
N PHE A 143 -1.59 4.61 8.44
CA PHE A 143 -1.45 4.38 9.89
C PHE A 143 -0.06 4.64 10.45
N LEU A 144 0.99 4.63 9.63
CA LEU A 144 2.36 4.70 10.14
C LEU A 144 2.97 6.09 9.95
N SER A 145 3.88 6.45 10.84
CA SER A 145 4.73 7.62 10.66
C SER A 145 5.72 7.37 9.51
N GLN A 146 6.29 8.44 8.96
CA GLN A 146 7.29 8.37 7.89
C GLN A 146 8.69 7.94 8.39
N GLU A 147 8.86 7.66 9.68
CA GLU A 147 10.15 7.33 10.30
C GLU A 147 10.73 6.01 9.77
N GLN A 148 11.91 6.01 9.16
CA GLN A 148 12.47 4.80 8.56
C GLN A 148 13.21 3.90 9.56
N THR A 149 12.48 3.26 10.48
CA THR A 149 13.04 2.29 11.44
C THR A 149 12.67 0.85 11.11
N MET A 150 13.52 -0.11 11.50
CA MET A 150 13.22 -1.55 11.35
C MET A 150 11.97 -1.96 12.14
N GLY A 151 11.77 -1.37 13.32
CA GLY A 151 10.57 -1.58 14.13
C GLY A 151 9.28 -1.15 13.43
N ARG A 152 9.31 -0.01 12.73
CA ARG A 152 8.18 0.42 11.87
C ARG A 152 7.95 -0.55 10.72
N LYS A 153 9.01 -1.04 10.07
CA LYS A 153 8.87 -1.97 8.93
C LYS A 153 8.26 -3.31 9.34
N ILE A 154 8.58 -3.82 10.53
CA ILE A 154 7.91 -5.01 11.09
C ILE A 154 6.42 -4.74 11.34
N GLU A 155 6.09 -3.58 11.92
CA GLU A 155 4.69 -3.18 12.12
C GLU A 155 3.91 -3.07 10.80
N GLU A 156 4.54 -2.54 9.75
CA GLU A 156 3.98 -2.47 8.40
C GLU A 156 3.63 -3.86 7.85
N VAL A 157 4.51 -4.85 8.02
CA VAL A 157 4.25 -6.24 7.58
C VAL A 157 3.11 -6.87 8.38
N LEU A 158 3.08 -6.68 9.69
CA LEU A 158 2.02 -7.23 10.55
C LEU A 158 0.65 -6.60 10.26
N LEU A 159 0.61 -5.27 10.07
CA LEU A 159 -0.61 -4.57 9.69
C LEU A 159 -1.06 -4.98 8.29
N ALA A 160 -0.14 -5.11 7.33
CA ALA A 160 -0.49 -5.57 5.98
C ALA A 160 -1.12 -6.97 6.00
N LEU A 161 -0.61 -7.88 6.85
CA LEU A 161 -1.21 -9.20 7.03
C LEU A 161 -2.61 -9.13 7.63
N ASP A 162 -2.80 -8.36 8.70
CA ASP A 162 -4.14 -8.15 9.30
C ASP A 162 -5.12 -7.55 8.28
N PHE A 163 -4.65 -6.62 7.45
CA PHE A 163 -5.44 -6.02 6.38
C PHE A 163 -5.91 -7.06 5.35
N GLU A 164 -5.03 -7.96 4.93
CA GLU A 164 -5.31 -9.04 3.98
C GLU A 164 -6.26 -10.12 4.52
N PHE A 165 -6.36 -10.26 5.85
CA PHE A 165 -7.35 -11.14 6.46
C PHE A 165 -8.76 -10.52 6.49
N ARG A 166 -8.86 -9.19 6.44
CA ARG A 166 -10.12 -8.45 6.63
C ARG A 166 -10.73 -7.95 5.33
N TYR A 167 -9.90 -7.63 4.35
CA TYR A 167 -10.31 -7.07 3.07
C TYR A 167 -9.88 -7.98 1.93
N SER A 168 -10.75 -8.11 0.93
CA SER A 168 -10.40 -8.74 -0.33
C SER A 168 -9.38 -7.90 -1.10
N LYS A 169 -8.67 -8.53 -2.03
CA LYS A 169 -7.70 -7.83 -2.90
C LYS A 169 -8.28 -6.64 -3.64
N ASN A 170 -9.54 -6.75 -4.11
CA ASN A 170 -10.19 -5.64 -4.81
C ASN A 170 -10.53 -4.49 -3.86
N GLU A 171 -10.93 -4.77 -2.62
CA GLU A 171 -11.15 -3.72 -1.61
C GLU A 171 -9.84 -3.04 -1.24
N ILE A 172 -8.75 -3.80 -1.05
CA ILE A 172 -7.42 -3.25 -0.77
C ILE A 172 -6.95 -2.32 -1.90
N LEU A 173 -7.10 -2.76 -3.15
CA LEU A 173 -6.72 -1.95 -4.31
C LEU A 173 -7.61 -0.69 -4.43
N ALA A 174 -8.91 -0.80 -4.15
CA ALA A 174 -9.80 0.36 -4.10
C ALA A 174 -9.34 1.34 -3.02
N LEU A 175 -9.11 0.87 -1.80
CA LEU A 175 -8.66 1.69 -0.68
C LEU A 175 -7.33 2.37 -1.00
N TYR A 176 -6.39 1.66 -1.62
CA TYR A 176 -5.14 2.22 -2.11
C TYR A 176 -5.37 3.35 -3.12
N LEU A 177 -6.06 3.08 -4.23
CA LEU A 177 -6.24 4.08 -5.28
C LEU A 177 -7.08 5.28 -4.86
N ASN A 178 -7.96 5.13 -3.87
CA ASN A 178 -8.75 6.24 -3.33
C ASN A 178 -8.05 7.02 -2.21
N SER A 179 -6.92 6.54 -1.68
CA SER A 179 -6.24 7.19 -0.54
C SER A 179 -4.87 7.76 -0.88
N ILE A 180 -4.16 7.20 -1.86
CA ILE A 180 -2.80 7.64 -2.17
C ILE A 180 -2.74 9.06 -2.72
N TYR A 181 -1.60 9.69 -2.49
CA TYR A 181 -1.25 11.00 -3.05
C TYR A 181 -0.69 10.83 -4.46
N PHE A 182 -1.28 11.52 -5.43
CA PHE A 182 -0.86 11.52 -6.83
C PHE A 182 -0.04 12.76 -7.22
N GLY A 183 0.21 13.69 -6.28
CA GLY A 183 0.91 14.94 -6.58
C GLY A 183 -0.06 16.12 -6.72
N SER A 184 0.48 17.34 -6.74
CA SER A 184 -0.27 18.59 -6.95
C SER A 184 -1.54 18.75 -6.08
N GLY A 185 -1.52 18.25 -4.84
CA GLY A 185 -2.66 18.31 -3.92
C GLY A 185 -3.75 17.25 -4.16
N TYR A 186 -3.60 16.38 -5.15
CA TYR A 186 -4.59 15.37 -5.49
C TYR A 186 -4.40 14.09 -4.66
N TYR A 187 -5.36 13.83 -3.79
CA TYR A 187 -5.50 12.57 -3.06
C TYR A 187 -6.65 11.75 -3.66
N GLY A 188 -6.36 10.49 -3.96
CA GLY A 188 -7.32 9.57 -4.57
C GLY A 188 -7.49 9.76 -6.07
N ILE A 189 -7.77 8.65 -6.75
CA ILE A 189 -7.79 8.56 -8.21
C ILE A 189 -8.82 9.49 -8.86
N TYR A 190 -10.00 9.69 -8.24
CA TYR A 190 -11.01 10.59 -8.78
C TYR A 190 -10.48 12.01 -8.91
N ASN A 191 -9.88 12.54 -7.83
CA ASN A 191 -9.36 13.90 -7.82
C ASN A 191 -8.15 14.03 -8.75
N ALA A 192 -7.29 13.01 -8.83
CA ALA A 192 -6.16 12.99 -9.74
C ALA A 192 -6.60 12.99 -11.21
N SER A 193 -7.54 12.12 -11.59
CA SER A 193 -8.08 12.05 -12.95
C SER A 193 -8.75 13.36 -13.37
N LYS A 194 -9.56 13.94 -12.48
CA LYS A 194 -10.21 15.23 -12.73
C LYS A 194 -9.20 16.38 -12.78
N GLY A 195 -8.22 16.39 -11.89
CA GLY A 195 -7.22 17.46 -11.78
C GLY A 195 -6.20 17.47 -12.91
N TYR A 196 -5.71 16.30 -13.32
CA TYR A 196 -4.71 16.20 -14.40
C TYR A 196 -5.33 16.19 -15.80
N PHE A 197 -6.50 15.55 -15.98
CA PHE A 197 -7.06 15.30 -17.31
C PHE A 197 -8.49 15.81 -17.51
N GLY A 198 -9.15 16.35 -16.47
CA GLY A 198 -10.56 16.79 -16.54
C GLY A 198 -11.57 15.63 -16.65
N LYS A 199 -11.09 14.38 -16.60
CA LYS A 199 -11.86 13.17 -16.90
C LYS A 199 -12.32 12.45 -15.63
N ALA A 200 -13.47 11.79 -15.70
CA ALA A 200 -13.78 10.76 -14.71
C ALA A 200 -12.80 9.59 -14.86
N PRO A 201 -12.45 8.85 -13.80
CA PRO A 201 -11.50 7.75 -13.92
C PRO A 201 -11.88 6.70 -14.96
N SER A 202 -13.17 6.41 -15.13
CA SER A 202 -13.67 5.48 -16.16
C SER A 202 -13.39 5.91 -17.60
N GLU A 203 -13.07 7.18 -17.83
CA GLU A 203 -12.82 7.77 -19.15
C GLU A 203 -11.32 7.86 -19.50
N LEU A 204 -10.45 7.43 -18.57
CA LEU A 204 -9.01 7.48 -18.79
C LEU A 204 -8.60 6.51 -19.89
N THR A 205 -7.83 7.02 -20.84
CA THR A 205 -7.16 6.21 -21.86
C THR A 205 -5.98 5.45 -21.25
N LEU A 206 -5.43 4.47 -21.98
CA LEU A 206 -4.24 3.73 -21.55
C LEU A 206 -3.04 4.65 -21.22
N PRO A 207 -2.63 5.63 -22.06
CA PRO A 207 -1.52 6.50 -21.70
C PRO A 207 -1.82 7.36 -20.46
N GLU A 208 -3.04 7.86 -20.29
CA GLU A 208 -3.41 8.65 -19.10
C GLU A 208 -3.40 7.79 -17.83
N ALA A 209 -3.95 6.58 -17.91
CA ALA A 209 -3.92 5.60 -16.83
C ALA A 209 -2.49 5.23 -16.44
N ALA A 210 -1.61 4.98 -17.42
CA ALA A 210 -0.20 4.71 -17.19
C ALA A 210 0.55 5.90 -16.60
N MET A 211 0.17 7.13 -16.98
CA MET A 211 0.74 8.35 -16.39
C MET A 211 0.38 8.42 -14.90
N LEU A 212 -0.90 8.30 -14.55
CA LEU A 212 -1.36 8.35 -13.16
C LEU A 212 -0.77 7.22 -12.31
N ALA A 213 -0.66 6.00 -12.86
CA ALA A 213 -0.07 4.87 -12.17
C ALA A 213 1.42 5.07 -11.83
N GLY A 214 2.12 5.93 -12.57
CA GLY A 214 3.54 6.23 -12.33
C GLY A 214 3.79 7.22 -11.20
N LEU A 215 2.80 8.03 -10.83
CA LEU A 215 2.94 9.14 -9.89
C LEU A 215 3.19 8.73 -8.43
N PRO A 216 2.49 7.71 -7.85
CA PRO A 216 2.60 7.36 -6.44
C PRO A 216 4.02 7.10 -5.93
N ASN A 217 4.93 6.67 -6.81
CA ASN A 217 6.32 6.38 -6.46
C ASN A 217 7.08 7.61 -5.92
N ALA A 218 6.88 8.77 -6.54
CA ALA A 218 7.44 10.05 -6.10
C ALA A 218 6.53 11.20 -6.57
N PRO A 219 5.38 11.43 -5.92
CA PRO A 219 4.30 12.23 -6.48
C PRO A 219 4.67 13.69 -6.73
N SER A 220 5.51 14.26 -5.86
CA SER A 220 6.00 15.65 -6.03
C SER A 220 7.04 15.78 -7.14
N LEU A 221 7.76 14.70 -7.47
CA LEU A 221 8.79 14.70 -8.51
C LEU A 221 8.23 14.37 -9.88
N TYR A 222 7.27 13.43 -9.93
CA TYR A 222 6.71 12.91 -11.18
C TYR A 222 5.41 13.58 -11.60
N SER A 223 4.95 14.61 -10.89
CA SER A 223 3.77 15.37 -11.33
C SER A 223 4.03 15.98 -12.72
N PRO A 224 3.13 15.75 -13.70
CA PRO A 224 3.29 16.30 -15.04
C PRO A 224 3.19 17.84 -15.08
N TYR A 225 2.66 18.46 -14.02
CA TYR A 225 2.66 19.92 -13.85
C TYR A 225 3.99 20.49 -13.34
N GLU A 226 4.83 19.64 -12.72
CA GLU A 226 6.14 20.05 -12.21
C GLU A 226 7.24 19.75 -13.23
N ASP A 227 7.31 18.52 -13.74
CA ASP A 227 8.23 18.11 -14.81
C ASP A 227 7.56 17.08 -15.72
N PHE A 228 7.00 17.57 -16.83
CA PHE A 228 6.34 16.72 -17.81
C PHE A 228 7.26 15.67 -18.45
N ILE A 229 8.53 16.01 -18.68
CA ILE A 229 9.47 15.10 -19.34
C ILE A 229 9.81 13.94 -18.40
N LEU A 230 10.03 14.23 -17.11
CA LEU A 230 10.27 13.22 -16.11
C LEU A 230 9.02 12.35 -15.86
N ALA A 231 7.83 12.97 -15.81
CA ALA A 231 6.55 12.26 -15.74
C ALA A 231 6.37 11.30 -16.93
N LYS A 232 6.67 11.74 -18.17
CA LYS A 232 6.63 10.90 -19.37
C LYS A 232 7.63 9.75 -19.32
N LYS A 233 8.86 9.97 -18.82
CA LYS A 233 9.82 8.88 -18.60
C LYS A 233 9.28 7.84 -17.62
N ARG A 234 8.64 8.28 -16.53
CA ARG A 234 8.00 7.36 -15.58
C ARG A 234 6.82 6.61 -16.20
N GLN A 235 5.99 7.27 -17.00
CA GLN A 235 4.92 6.63 -17.76
C GLN A 235 5.46 5.51 -18.67
N PHE A 236 6.62 5.70 -19.31
CA PHE A 236 7.22 4.66 -20.16
C PHE A 236 7.58 3.42 -19.36
N ILE A 237 8.13 3.59 -18.15
CA ILE A 237 8.44 2.49 -17.22
C ILE A 237 7.17 1.71 -16.87
N VAL A 238 6.05 2.40 -16.64
CA VAL A 238 4.75 1.77 -16.36
C VAL A 238 4.28 0.94 -17.55
N LEU A 239 4.30 1.51 -18.76
CA LEU A 239 3.89 0.80 -19.97
C LEU A 239 4.78 -0.44 -20.23
N ASP A 240 6.09 -0.33 -20.02
CA ASP A 240 7.00 -1.46 -20.13
C ASP A 240 6.75 -2.52 -19.04
N ALA A 241 6.34 -2.11 -17.84
CA ALA A 241 5.93 -3.02 -16.79
C ALA A 241 4.63 -3.76 -17.17
N MET A 242 3.67 -3.09 -17.79
CA MET A 242 2.43 -3.71 -18.28
C MET A 242 2.71 -4.75 -19.37
N VAL A 243 3.67 -4.50 -20.26
CA VAL A 243 4.14 -5.49 -21.26
C VAL A 243 4.75 -6.70 -20.56
N ARG A 244 5.69 -6.49 -19.62
CA ARG A 244 6.32 -7.59 -18.87
C ARG A 244 5.32 -8.42 -18.06
N ALA A 245 4.26 -7.79 -17.56
CA ALA A 245 3.17 -8.44 -16.84
C ALA A 245 2.14 -9.12 -17.76
N GLY A 246 2.21 -8.89 -19.09
CA GLY A 246 1.31 -9.49 -20.07
C GLY A 246 -0.07 -8.82 -20.19
N TYR A 247 -0.24 -7.60 -19.65
CA TYR A 247 -1.52 -6.87 -19.76
C TYR A 247 -1.74 -6.22 -21.13
N ILE A 248 -0.64 -5.86 -21.80
CA ILE A 248 -0.63 -5.27 -23.15
C ILE A 248 0.53 -5.85 -23.97
N ASP A 249 0.45 -5.79 -25.29
CA ASP A 249 1.56 -6.12 -26.17
C ASP A 249 2.49 -4.91 -26.42
N GLU A 250 3.68 -5.17 -26.98
CA GLU A 250 4.68 -4.13 -27.28
C GLU A 250 4.15 -3.07 -28.25
N ARG A 251 3.31 -3.46 -29.22
CA ARG A 251 2.74 -2.54 -30.20
C ARG A 251 1.83 -1.52 -29.52
N THR A 252 0.96 -1.99 -28.64
CA THR A 252 0.04 -1.18 -27.85
C THR A 252 0.81 -0.25 -26.93
N ALA A 253 1.84 -0.75 -26.25
CA ALA A 253 2.70 0.06 -25.40
C ALA A 253 3.43 1.16 -26.19
N ASN A 254 4.04 0.83 -27.33
CA ASN A 254 4.74 1.80 -28.16
C ASN A 254 3.80 2.86 -28.74
N SER A 255 2.57 2.49 -29.10
CA SER A 255 1.54 3.44 -29.54
C SER A 255 1.15 4.39 -28.40
N ALA A 256 0.90 3.87 -27.20
CA ALA A 256 0.55 4.68 -26.02
C ALA A 256 1.69 5.61 -25.58
N LYS A 257 2.96 5.23 -25.77
CA LYS A 257 4.12 6.08 -25.43
C LYS A 257 4.14 7.38 -26.24
N ILE A 258 3.78 7.31 -27.52
CA ILE A 258 3.81 8.46 -28.44
C ILE A 258 2.49 9.22 -28.53
N GLU A 259 1.42 8.69 -27.95
CA GLU A 259 0.13 9.38 -27.89
C GLU A 259 0.26 10.70 -27.09
N PRO A 260 -0.20 11.84 -27.66
CA PRO A 260 -0.21 13.11 -26.96
C PRO A 260 -1.08 13.03 -25.70
N LEU A 261 -0.56 13.56 -24.60
CA LEU A 261 -1.33 13.77 -23.37
C LEU A 261 -1.77 15.23 -23.30
N TYR A 262 -3.06 15.45 -23.11
CA TYR A 262 -3.64 16.77 -22.93
C TYR A 262 -4.00 16.95 -21.47
N LEU A 263 -3.23 17.78 -20.76
CA LEU A 263 -3.53 18.12 -19.38
C LEU A 263 -4.68 19.13 -19.32
N ALA A 264 -5.43 19.11 -18.22
CA ALA A 264 -6.59 19.98 -18.03
C ALA A 264 -6.23 21.47 -17.87
N HIS A 265 -4.99 21.75 -17.48
CA HIS A 265 -4.46 23.08 -17.19
C HIS A 265 -3.08 23.28 -17.83
#